data_AF-A0A290ZSZ0-F1
#
_entry.id   AF-A0A290ZSZ0-F1
#
_cell.length_a   1.000
_cell.length_b   1.000
_cell.length_c   1.000
_cell.angle_alpha   90.00
_cell.angle_beta   90.00
_cell.angle_gamma   90.00
#
_symmetry.space_group_name_H-M   'P 1'
#
loop_
_entity.id
_entity.type
_entity.pdbx_description
1 polymer ?
#
loop_
_entity_poly.entity_id
_entity_poly.type
_entity_poly.pdbx_seq_one_letter_code
_entity_poly.pdbx_strand_id
1 'polypeptide(L)'
;MDRTWIPADYGLKDKPGIYDTGTGALQLIEANPGFPGIQRVTIRSYCGRHEDDRRFYRLTGDPRRIFATLEEAIAARPVRLT
;
A
#
# COMPACT_ATOMS: atom_id res chain seq x y z
N MET A 1 8.60 4.08 -14.63
CA MET A 1 7.26 3.49 -14.76
C MET A 1 6.32 4.31 -13.90
N ASP A 2 5.31 4.94 -14.50
CA ASP A 2 4.23 5.58 -13.75
C ASP A 2 3.46 4.48 -13.02
N ARG A 3 3.75 4.32 -11.72
CA ARG A 3 3.10 3.33 -10.86
C ARG A 3 1.90 4.00 -10.20
N THR A 4 0.86 4.26 -10.98
CA THR A 4 -0.44 4.69 -10.48
C THR A 4 -1.21 3.46 -10.03
N TRP A 5 -1.66 3.46 -8.79
CA TRP A 5 -2.43 2.39 -8.18
C TRP A 5 -3.79 2.93 -7.75
N ILE A 6 -4.85 2.22 -8.13
CA ILE A 6 -6.23 2.55 -7.78
C ILE A 6 -6.64 1.54 -6.69
N PRO A 7 -7.05 1.98 -5.49
CA PRO A 7 -7.56 1.08 -4.47
C PRO A 7 -8.76 0.30 -4.97
N ALA A 8 -8.93 -0.94 -4.50
CA ALA A 8 -10.17 -1.68 -4.71
C ALA A 8 -11.34 -0.94 -4.05
N ASP A 9 -12.45 -0.79 -4.79
CA ASP A 9 -13.63 -0.02 -4.35
C ASP A 9 -14.37 -0.65 -3.15
N TYR A 10 -14.06 -1.91 -2.80
CA TYR A 10 -14.81 -2.68 -1.82
C TYR A 10 -13.88 -3.17 -0.67
N GLY A 11 -13.93 -2.46 0.45
CA GLY A 11 -13.36 -2.92 1.72
C GLY A 11 -14.30 -3.87 2.46
N LEU A 12 -13.76 -4.82 3.21
CA LEU A 12 -14.53 -5.52 4.24
C LEU A 12 -14.88 -4.47 5.31
N LYS A 13 -16.16 -4.07 5.40
CA LYS A 13 -16.65 -3.01 6.30
C LYS A 13 -16.22 -3.20 7.77
N ASP A 14 -15.97 -4.45 8.16
CA ASP A 14 -15.65 -4.84 9.53
C ASP A 14 -14.14 -4.84 9.85
N LYS A 15 -13.26 -4.64 8.86
CA LYS A 15 -11.80 -4.63 9.04
C LYS A 15 -11.13 -3.48 8.27
N PRO A 16 -11.00 -2.28 8.86
CA PRO A 16 -10.34 -1.16 8.21
C PRO A 16 -8.91 -1.54 7.82
N GLY A 17 -8.55 -1.27 6.57
CA GLY A 17 -7.25 -1.62 6.02
C GLY A 17 -7.20 -2.97 5.30
N ILE A 18 -8.23 -3.82 5.38
CA ILE A 18 -8.34 -5.07 4.60
C ILE A 18 -9.39 -4.89 3.47
N TYR A 19 -8.94 -4.99 2.23
CA TYR A 19 -9.81 -4.88 1.04
C TYR A 19 -9.81 -6.19 0.27
N ASP A 20 -10.98 -6.66 -0.14
CA ASP A 20 -11.06 -7.74 -1.13
C ASP A 20 -10.89 -7.10 -2.50
N THR A 21 -9.87 -7.55 -3.24
CA THR A 21 -9.59 -7.05 -4.59
C THR A 21 -10.64 -7.50 -5.61
N GLY A 22 -11.55 -8.41 -5.25
CA GLY A 22 -12.53 -9.04 -6.16
C GLY A 22 -11.90 -10.06 -7.11
N THR A 23 -10.57 -10.21 -7.07
CA THR A 23 -9.78 -11.08 -7.94
C THR A 23 -9.03 -12.17 -7.17
N GLY A 24 -9.45 -12.44 -5.94
CA GLY A 24 -8.90 -13.54 -5.16
C GLY A 24 -7.71 -13.16 -4.24
N ALA A 25 -7.60 -11.90 -3.84
CA ALA A 25 -6.56 -11.44 -2.91
C ALA A 25 -7.09 -10.41 -1.90
N LEU A 26 -6.53 -10.45 -0.69
CA LEU A 26 -6.70 -9.44 0.36
C LEU A 26 -5.63 -8.37 0.24
N GLN A 27 -6.01 -7.12 0.43
CA GLN A 27 -5.10 -6.00 0.46
C GLN A 27 -5.07 -5.41 1.87
N LEU A 28 -3.91 -5.38 2.52
CA LEU A 28 -3.66 -4.81 3.83
C LEU A 28 -2.93 -3.47 3.71
N ILE A 29 -3.43 -2.40 4.34
CA ILE A 29 -2.75 -1.10 4.43
C ILE A 29 -2.42 -0.79 5.88
N GLU A 30 -1.14 -0.60 6.18
CA GLU A 30 -0.64 -0.33 7.53
C GLU A 30 0.11 1.00 7.56
N ALA A 31 -0.06 1.76 8.65
CA ALA A 31 0.83 2.88 8.93
C ALA A 31 2.27 2.38 9.15
N ASN A 32 3.26 3.17 8.78
CA ASN A 32 4.67 2.89 9.05
C ASN A 32 5.15 3.78 10.22
N PRO A 33 5.21 3.29 11.47
CA PRO A 33 5.55 4.12 12.63
C PRO A 33 6.94 4.77 12.55
N GLY A 34 7.91 4.08 11.92
CA GLY A 34 9.25 4.62 11.70
C GLY A 34 9.31 5.72 10.64
N PHE A 35 8.28 5.84 9.79
CA PHE A 35 8.23 6.81 8.71
C PHE A 35 6.84 7.43 8.59
N PRO A 36 6.51 8.41 9.46
CA PRO A 36 5.25 9.12 9.41
C PRO A 36 4.98 9.69 8.00
N GLY A 37 3.74 9.53 7.55
CA GLY A 37 3.30 9.93 6.20
C GLY A 37 3.57 8.89 5.10
N ILE A 38 4.17 7.73 5.44
CA ILE A 38 4.34 6.59 4.53
C ILE A 38 3.50 5.42 5.05
N GLN A 39 2.80 4.74 4.15
CA GLN A 39 2.03 3.53 4.43
C GLN A 39 2.64 2.34 3.69
N ARG A 40 2.58 1.17 4.33
CA ARG A 40 2.92 -0.11 3.70
C ARG A 40 1.63 -0.76 3.21
N VAL A 41 1.64 -1.22 1.96
CA VAL A 41 0.55 -1.99 1.36
C VAL A 41 1.05 -3.40 1.10
N THR A 42 0.29 -4.39 1.57
CA THR A 42 0.54 -5.81 1.33
C THR A 42 -0.67 -6.41 0.62
N ILE A 43 -0.47 -7.01 -0.55
CA ILE A 43 -1.49 -7.81 -1.21
C ILE A 43 -1.17 -9.27 -0.90
N ARG A 44 -2.12 -10.00 -0.30
CA ARG A 44 -2.03 -11.43 0.02
C ARG A 44 -3.02 -12.22 -0.80
N SER A 45 -2.54 -13.24 -1.50
CA SER A 45 -3.43 -14.10 -2.28
C SER A 45 -4.22 -15.07 -1.39
N TYR A 46 -5.48 -15.37 -1.75
CA TYR A 46 -6.27 -16.39 -1.06
C TYR A 46 -5.75 -17.81 -1.29
N CYS A 47 -4.94 -18.03 -2.33
CA CYS A 47 -4.37 -19.35 -2.62
C CYS A 47 -3.32 -19.81 -1.58
N GLY A 48 -2.97 -18.94 -0.61
CA GLY A 48 -2.05 -19.28 0.50
C GLY A 48 -0.58 -19.40 0.09
N ARG A 49 -0.24 -19.11 -1.17
CA ARG A 49 1.14 -19.08 -1.65
C ARG A 49 1.76 -17.72 -1.32
N HIS A 50 2.65 -17.71 -0.33
CA HIS A 50 3.37 -16.50 0.07
C HIS A 50 4.22 -15.86 -1.03
N GLU A 51 4.60 -16.62 -2.06
CA GLU A 51 5.36 -16.12 -3.22
C GLU A 51 4.54 -15.14 -4.08
N ASP A 52 3.22 -15.25 -4.04
CA ASP A 52 2.31 -14.36 -4.75
C ASP A 52 2.01 -13.06 -3.96
N ASP A 53 2.47 -12.98 -2.70
CA ASP A 53 2.27 -11.81 -1.86
C ASP A 53 3.10 -10.64 -2.40
N ARG A 54 2.45 -9.51 -2.66
CA ARG A 54 3.12 -8.28 -3.13
C ARG A 54 3.18 -7.26 -2.02
N ARG A 55 4.29 -6.52 -1.96
CA ARG A 55 4.47 -5.41 -1.02
C ARG A 55 4.93 -4.17 -1.76
N PHE A 56 4.36 -3.04 -1.39
CA PHE A 56 4.76 -1.72 -1.89
C PHE A 56 4.43 -0.65 -0.85
N TYR A 57 4.91 0.56 -1.10
CA TYR A 57 4.76 1.71 -0.23
C TYR A 57 4.00 2.80 -0.94
N ARG A 58 3.31 3.66 -0.18
CA ARG A 58 2.65 4.85 -0.71
C ARG A 58 2.71 5.99 0.29
N LEU A 59 2.54 7.22 -0.18
CA LEU A 59 2.43 8.38 0.70
C LEU A 59 0.98 8.51 1.19
N THR A 60 0.79 8.87 2.45
CA THR A 60 -0.56 9.13 2.99
C THR A 60 -1.23 10.30 2.27
N GLY A 61 -0.45 11.32 1.87
CA GLY A 61 -0.93 12.50 1.15
C GLY A 61 -1.12 12.30 -0.36
N ASP A 62 -0.60 11.20 -0.93
CA ASP A 62 -0.78 10.82 -2.34
C ASP A 62 -0.94 9.29 -2.43
N PRO A 63 -2.11 8.75 -2.06
CA PRO A 63 -2.34 7.32 -1.96
C PRO A 63 -2.42 6.60 -3.32
N ARG A 64 -2.43 7.35 -4.43
CA ARG A 64 -2.48 6.81 -5.80
C ARG A 64 -1.08 6.49 -6.33
N ARG A 65 -0.04 7.10 -5.78
CA ARG A 65 1.34 6.86 -6.19
C ARG A 65 1.97 5.79 -5.31
N ILE A 66 2.51 4.75 -5.93
CA ILE A 66 3.15 3.63 -5.22
C ILE A 66 4.64 3.52 -5.55
N PHE A 67 5.38 2.98 -4.59
CA PHE A 67 6.83 2.79 -4.62
C PHE A 67 7.16 1.34 -4.31
N ALA A 68 8.12 0.76 -5.01
CA ALA A 68 8.51 -0.62 -4.76
C ALA A 68 9.28 -0.76 -3.45
N THR A 69 10.02 0.28 -3.06
CA THR A 69 10.84 0.27 -1.85
C THR A 69 10.49 1.42 -0.91
N LEU A 70 10.93 1.29 0.33
CA LEU A 70 10.74 2.30 1.36
C LEU A 70 11.60 3.53 1.04
N GLU A 71 12.81 3.32 0.55
CA GLU A 71 13.76 4.36 0.15
C GLU A 71 13.19 5.23 -0.97
N GLU A 72 12.57 4.61 -1.99
CA GLU A 72 11.87 5.33 -3.06
C GLU A 72 10.74 6.21 -2.49
N ALA A 73 9.95 5.68 -1.55
CA ALA A 73 8.87 6.43 -0.91
C ALA A 73 9.39 7.59 -0.04
N ILE A 74 10.51 7.39 0.66
CA ILE A 74 11.16 8.43 1.46
C ILE A 74 11.68 9.55 0.55
N ALA A 75 12.36 9.20 -0.54
CA ALA A 75 12.90 10.17 -1.50
C ALA A 75 11.79 10.98 -2.20
N ALA A 76 10.63 10.36 -2.42
CA ALA A 76 9.47 11.03 -3.01
C ALA A 76 8.62 11.81 -2.00
N ARG A 77 8.85 11.63 -0.69
CA ARG A 77 8.12 12.37 0.34
C ARG A 77 8.45 13.85 0.19
N PRO A 78 7.44 14.74 0.12
CA PRO A 78 7.70 16.17 0.09
C PRO A 78 8.42 16.53 1.39
N VAL A 79 9.72 16.83 1.28
CA VAL A 79 10.48 17.41 2.39
C VAL A 79 9.89 18.79 2.58
N ARG A 80 9.17 19.01 3.68
CA ARG A 80 9.02 20.38 4.18
C ARG A 80 10.42 20.82 4.59
N LEU A 81 11.08 21.53 3.67
CA LEU A 81 12.19 22.40 4.01
C LEU A 81 11.61 23.50 4.89
N THR A 82 11.59 23.27 6.19
CA THR A 82 11.38 24.31 7.20
C THR A 82 12.69 24.56 7.90
#